data_AF-A0A7D9JQB9-F1
#
_entry.id   AF-A0A7D9JQB9-F1
#
_cell.length_a   1.000
_cell.length_b   1.000
_cell.length_c   1.000
_cell.angle_alpha   90.00
_cell.angle_beta   90.00
_cell.angle_gamma   90.00
#
_symmetry.space_group_name_H-M   'P 1'
#
loop_
_entity.id
_entity.type
_entity.pdbx_description
1 polymer ?
#
loop_
_entity_poly.entity_id
_entity_poly.type
_entity_poly.pdbx_seq_one_letter_code
_entity_poly.pdbx_strand_id
1 'polypeptide(L)'
;MSWKEAIENNFIVQHQYGTYGWLWPSTTIVSSICKITSTTKENPFNWAGSNWTNQHAEKRFLDELENEIAKHHKVTKIEAKLVQNYSPCSDCANALVEFKEKMQNKNIEFSLTIEFANVYCHKRSQNRKGLRKLSSTYGIELKLLHDWKAFLESLERIDKLTTGDKDTLLKMARSNERQNNEKQGAEILDEILREQDADPKE
;
A
#
# COMPACT_ATOMS: atom_id res chain seq x y z
N MET A 1 8.24 -4.51 17.54
CA MET A 1 7.93 -3.10 17.23
C MET A 1 6.43 -2.95 17.39
N SER A 2 5.99 -2.00 18.21
CA SER A 2 4.57 -1.67 18.35
C SER A 2 4.06 -0.94 17.11
N TRP A 3 2.75 -0.96 16.87
CA TRP A 3 2.17 -0.19 15.77
C TRP A 3 2.35 1.31 15.90
N LYS A 4 2.39 1.83 17.13
CA LYS A 4 2.73 3.21 17.40
C LYS A 4 4.11 3.56 16.84
N GLU A 5 5.15 2.82 17.25
CA GLU A 5 6.52 3.02 16.78
C GLU A 5 6.63 2.82 15.26
N ALA A 6 5.90 1.85 14.71
CA ALA A 6 5.84 1.61 13.27
C ALA A 6 5.34 2.86 12.52
N ILE A 7 4.27 3.47 13.00
CA ILE A 7 3.67 4.65 12.34
C ILE A 7 4.54 5.88 12.54
N GLU A 8 5.00 6.13 13.77
CA GLU A 8 5.86 7.28 14.10
C GLU A 8 7.12 7.29 13.25
N ASN A 9 7.80 6.15 13.14
CA ASN A 9 9.12 6.09 12.52
C ASN A 9 9.09 5.84 11.01
N ASN A 10 8.03 5.21 10.49
CA ASN A 10 8.03 4.73 9.11
C ASN A 10 6.92 5.33 8.25
N PHE A 11 5.73 5.62 8.81
CA PHE A 11 4.64 6.24 8.05
C PHE A 11 4.78 7.77 8.04
N ILE A 12 4.91 8.37 9.22
CA ILE A 12 5.00 9.82 9.41
C ILE A 12 6.46 10.27 9.21
N VAL A 13 7.01 10.00 8.03
CA VAL A 13 8.32 10.52 7.63
C VAL A 13 8.18 12.03 7.46
N GLN A 14 8.83 12.80 8.33
CA GLN A 14 8.80 14.27 8.32
C GLN A 14 9.83 14.89 7.36
N HIS A 15 10.72 14.09 6.78
CA HIS A 15 11.72 14.57 5.81
C HIS A 15 11.13 14.79 4.42
N GLN A 16 11.54 15.87 3.76
CA GLN A 16 11.07 16.20 2.40
C GLN A 16 11.74 15.32 1.34
N TYR A 17 11.02 15.06 0.24
CA TYR A 17 11.59 14.34 -0.89
C TYR A 17 12.87 15.01 -1.42
N GLY A 18 13.93 14.24 -1.61
CA GLY A 18 15.19 14.73 -2.16
C GLY A 18 16.13 15.42 -1.16
N THR A 19 15.71 15.65 0.08
CA THR A 19 16.61 16.18 1.14
C THR A 19 17.50 15.11 1.76
N TYR A 20 17.05 13.86 1.78
CA TYR A 20 17.80 12.69 2.21
C TYR A 20 17.78 11.65 1.09
N GLY A 21 18.96 11.35 0.53
CA GLY A 21 19.15 10.44 -0.61
C GLY A 21 18.77 8.98 -0.30
N TRP A 22 19.75 8.07 -0.25
CA TRP A 22 19.55 6.64 0.04
C TRP A 22 19.15 6.32 1.51
N LEU A 23 18.75 7.33 2.28
CA LEU A 23 18.50 7.25 3.73
C LEU A 23 17.01 7.13 4.09
N TRP A 24 16.16 6.75 3.14
CA TRP A 24 14.76 6.41 3.45
C TRP A 24 14.74 5.16 4.34
N PRO A 25 13.90 5.13 5.41
CA PRO A 25 13.71 3.93 6.21
C PRO A 25 13.54 2.69 5.33
N SER A 26 14.41 1.70 5.50
CA SER A 26 14.40 0.46 4.71
C SER A 26 13.23 -0.48 5.06
N THR A 27 12.46 -0.10 6.08
CA THR A 27 11.30 -0.85 6.54
C THR A 27 10.06 -0.38 5.80
N THR A 28 9.47 -1.27 5.02
CA THR A 28 8.12 -1.13 4.48
C THR A 28 7.17 -1.86 5.41
N ILE A 29 6.08 -1.19 5.78
CA ILE A 29 5.03 -1.73 6.65
C ILE A 29 3.71 -1.62 5.90
N VAL A 30 2.97 -2.71 5.88
CA VAL A 30 1.66 -2.83 5.23
C VAL A 30 0.65 -3.25 6.29
N SER A 31 -0.50 -2.59 6.27
CA SER A 31 -1.74 -3.09 6.84
C SER A 31 -2.73 -3.34 5.72
N SER A 32 -3.58 -4.34 5.89
CA SER A 32 -4.61 -4.65 4.92
C SER A 32 -5.90 -5.06 5.59
N ILE A 33 -7.01 -4.61 5.00
CA ILE A 33 -8.35 -5.10 5.29
C ILE A 33 -8.89 -5.69 3.99
N CYS A 34 -9.26 -6.96 4.04
CA CYS A 34 -9.77 -7.71 2.91
C CYS A 34 -11.13 -8.29 3.23
N LYS A 35 -11.99 -8.35 2.20
CA LYS A 35 -13.22 -9.11 2.20
C LYS A 35 -13.11 -10.21 1.16
N ILE A 36 -13.24 -11.46 1.59
CA ILE A 36 -13.21 -12.63 0.72
C ILE A 36 -14.63 -13.19 0.65
N THR A 37 -15.28 -13.06 -0.49
CA THR A 37 -16.66 -13.50 -0.70
C THR A 37 -16.67 -14.87 -1.35
N SER A 38 -17.35 -15.81 -0.69
CA SER A 38 -17.53 -17.19 -1.15
C SER A 38 -19.01 -17.54 -1.21
N THR A 39 -19.57 -17.76 -2.41
CA THR A 39 -21.00 -18.04 -2.70
C THR A 39 -22.02 -17.11 -2.03
N THR A 40 -22.18 -17.15 -0.71
CA THR A 40 -23.11 -16.34 0.09
C THR A 40 -22.51 -15.79 1.39
N LYS A 41 -21.21 -16.05 1.67
CA LYS A 41 -20.55 -15.64 2.91
C LYS A 41 -19.39 -14.70 2.63
N GLU A 42 -19.34 -13.62 3.39
CA GLU A 42 -18.16 -12.76 3.49
C GLU A 42 -17.25 -13.26 4.62
N ASN A 43 -15.99 -13.47 4.30
CA ASN A 43 -14.95 -13.84 5.25
C ASN A 43 -13.96 -12.66 5.34
N PRO A 44 -13.99 -11.89 6.43
CA PRO A 44 -13.03 -10.81 6.62
C PRO A 44 -11.63 -11.39 6.87
N PHE A 45 -10.63 -10.79 6.22
CA PHE A 45 -9.23 -11.10 6.44
C PHE A 45 -8.48 -9.79 6.66
N ASN A 46 -7.94 -9.61 7.87
CA ASN A 46 -7.08 -8.46 8.16
C ASN A 46 -5.67 -8.98 8.35
N TRP A 47 -4.71 -8.28 7.77
CA TRP A 47 -3.31 -8.66 7.88
C TRP A 47 -2.44 -7.43 8.06
N ALA A 48 -1.31 -7.65 8.71
CA ALA A 48 -0.27 -6.67 8.76
C ALA A 48 1.11 -7.30 8.89
N GLY A 49 2.09 -6.62 8.32
CA GLY A 49 3.48 -7.03 8.43
C GLY A 49 4.43 -6.01 7.84
N SER A 50 5.71 -6.28 8.02
CA SER A 50 6.80 -5.54 7.41
C SER A 50 7.50 -6.36 6.33
N ASN A 51 8.40 -5.76 5.56
CA ASN A 51 9.37 -6.53 4.79
C ASN A 51 10.30 -7.34 5.71
N TRP A 52 10.86 -8.40 5.15
CA TRP A 52 12.02 -9.13 5.66
C TRP A 52 13.25 -8.79 4.82
N THR A 53 14.43 -9.27 5.25
CA THR A 53 15.71 -9.05 4.54
C THR A 53 15.66 -9.41 3.06
N ASN A 54 14.89 -10.43 2.68
CA ASN A 54 14.80 -10.93 1.31
C ASN A 54 13.38 -10.90 0.70
N GLN A 55 12.42 -10.26 1.37
CA GLN A 55 11.04 -10.27 0.90
C GLN A 55 10.30 -8.98 1.26
N HIS A 56 9.71 -8.33 0.25
CA HIS A 56 8.96 -7.09 0.44
C HIS A 56 7.60 -7.36 1.10
N ALA A 57 7.08 -6.35 1.81
CA ALA A 57 5.84 -6.46 2.59
C ALA A 57 4.63 -6.82 1.71
N GLU A 58 4.56 -6.29 0.51
CA GLU A 58 3.48 -6.55 -0.45
C GLU A 58 3.48 -8.00 -0.91
N LYS A 59 4.66 -8.59 -1.15
CA LYS A 59 4.77 -10.01 -1.53
C LYS A 59 4.34 -10.91 -0.37
N ARG A 60 4.74 -10.57 0.85
CA ARG A 60 4.28 -11.29 2.06
C ARG A 60 2.77 -11.21 2.22
N PHE A 61 2.17 -10.04 2.01
CA PHE A 61 0.72 -9.90 2.00
C PHE A 61 0.05 -10.83 0.98
N LEU A 62 0.58 -10.90 -0.24
CA LEU A 62 0.02 -11.77 -1.29
C LEU A 62 0.09 -13.25 -0.93
N ASP A 63 1.21 -13.71 -0.34
CA ASP A 63 1.37 -15.08 0.13
C ASP A 63 0.31 -15.42 1.20
N GLU A 64 0.11 -14.51 2.16
CA GLU A 64 -0.85 -14.68 3.26
C GLU A 64 -2.30 -14.62 2.77
N LEU A 65 -2.60 -13.72 1.83
CA LEU A 65 -3.91 -13.66 1.18
C LEU A 65 -4.18 -14.94 0.38
N GLU A 66 -3.21 -15.48 -0.35
CA GLU A 66 -3.38 -16.75 -1.07
C GLU A 66 -3.64 -17.92 -0.11
N ASN A 67 -2.88 -18.00 0.98
CA ASN A 67 -3.11 -19.00 2.03
C ASN A 67 -4.51 -18.87 2.64
N GLU A 68 -5.01 -17.64 2.81
CA GLU A 68 -6.37 -17.41 3.31
C GLU A 68 -7.43 -17.82 2.29
N ILE A 69 -7.27 -17.45 1.01
CA ILE A 69 -8.18 -17.85 -0.07
C ILE A 69 -8.30 -19.38 -0.14
N ALA A 70 -7.20 -20.11 0.04
CA ALA A 70 -7.19 -21.57 0.00
C ALA A 70 -8.04 -22.25 1.10
N LYS A 71 -8.35 -21.54 2.19
CA LYS A 71 -9.23 -22.03 3.27
C LYS A 71 -10.71 -21.97 2.92
N HIS A 72 -11.07 -21.22 1.88
CA HIS A 72 -12.46 -20.96 1.51
C HIS A 72 -12.82 -21.65 0.20
N HIS A 73 -13.93 -22.39 0.19
CA HIS A 73 -14.43 -23.02 -1.03
C HIS A 73 -15.25 -22.04 -1.88
N LYS A 74 -15.07 -22.09 -3.21
CA LYS A 74 -15.84 -21.29 -4.18
C LYS A 74 -15.79 -19.78 -3.91
N VAL A 75 -14.59 -19.26 -3.70
CA VAL A 75 -14.33 -17.81 -3.69
C VAL A 75 -14.73 -17.24 -5.05
N THR A 76 -15.50 -16.16 -5.06
CA THR A 76 -15.97 -15.49 -6.28
C THR A 76 -15.46 -14.05 -6.38
N LYS A 77 -15.21 -13.40 -5.24
CA LYS A 77 -14.79 -12.00 -5.18
C LYS A 77 -13.86 -11.75 -4.01
N ILE A 78 -12.88 -10.89 -4.21
CA ILE A 78 -11.95 -10.40 -3.20
C ILE A 78 -11.85 -8.89 -3.35
N GLU A 79 -12.09 -8.18 -2.24
CA GLU A 79 -11.91 -6.73 -2.14
C GLU A 79 -10.85 -6.44 -1.11
N ALA A 80 -9.72 -5.87 -1.52
CA ALA A 80 -8.60 -5.59 -0.64
C ALA A 80 -8.31 -4.08 -0.61
N LYS A 81 -8.08 -3.56 0.60
CA LYS A 81 -7.50 -2.23 0.82
C LYS A 81 -6.19 -2.39 1.59
N LEU A 82 -5.11 -1.89 1.01
CA LEU A 82 -3.79 -1.84 1.62
C LEU A 82 -3.51 -0.40 2.05
N VAL A 83 -2.98 -0.23 3.26
CA VAL A 83 -2.40 1.02 3.72
C VAL A 83 -0.97 0.76 4.13
N GLN A 84 -0.03 1.42 3.46
CA GLN A 84 1.40 1.19 3.65
C GLN A 84 2.20 2.48 3.72
N ASN A 85 3.42 2.43 4.24
CA ASN A 85 4.23 3.64 4.36
C ASN A 85 4.86 4.10 3.04
N TYR A 86 5.05 3.18 2.08
CA TYR A 86 5.66 3.45 0.79
C TYR A 86 4.82 2.92 -0.38
N SER A 87 4.80 3.63 -1.49
CA SER A 87 4.24 3.11 -2.74
C SER A 87 5.01 1.87 -3.19
N PRO A 88 4.37 0.91 -3.89
CA PRO A 88 5.06 -0.28 -4.39
C PRO A 88 6.25 0.07 -5.29
N CYS A 89 7.34 -0.69 -5.18
CA CYS A 89 8.41 -0.66 -6.18
C CYS A 89 8.00 -1.43 -7.45
N SER A 90 8.82 -1.39 -8.50
CA SER A 90 8.57 -2.13 -9.76
C SER A 90 8.32 -3.62 -9.55
N ASP A 91 9.09 -4.24 -8.66
CA ASP A 91 9.02 -5.69 -8.43
C ASP A 91 7.76 -6.08 -7.65
N CYS A 92 7.33 -5.24 -6.72
CA CYS A 92 6.05 -5.40 -6.03
C CYS A 92 4.89 -5.14 -6.99
N ALA A 93 5.00 -4.15 -7.87
CA ALA A 93 4.00 -3.88 -8.89
C ALA A 93 3.80 -5.09 -9.82
N ASN A 94 4.88 -5.73 -10.28
CA ASN A 94 4.77 -6.95 -11.08
C ASN A 94 4.11 -8.10 -10.31
N ALA A 95 4.47 -8.32 -9.04
CA ALA A 95 3.84 -9.37 -8.23
C ALA A 95 2.34 -9.14 -8.01
N LEU A 96 1.92 -7.89 -7.80
CA LEU A 96 0.51 -7.51 -7.67
C LEU A 96 -0.27 -7.75 -8.97
N VAL A 97 0.36 -7.46 -10.11
CA VAL A 97 -0.18 -7.75 -11.45
C VAL A 97 -0.36 -9.25 -11.65
N GLU A 98 0.70 -10.04 -11.42
CA GLU A 98 0.68 -11.50 -11.56
C GLU A 98 -0.40 -12.12 -10.67
N PHE A 99 -0.56 -11.61 -9.44
CA PHE A 99 -1.61 -12.05 -8.54
C PHE A 99 -3.01 -11.74 -9.08
N LYS A 100 -3.24 -10.54 -9.62
CA LYS A 100 -4.54 -10.16 -10.21
C LYS A 100 -4.88 -11.05 -11.42
N GLU A 101 -3.93 -11.29 -12.30
CA GLU A 101 -4.09 -12.19 -13.46
C GLU A 101 -4.40 -13.62 -12.99
N LYS A 102 -3.70 -14.09 -11.96
CA LYS A 102 -3.97 -15.39 -11.33
C LYS A 102 -5.39 -15.49 -10.77
N MET A 103 -5.92 -14.43 -10.15
CA MET A 103 -7.32 -14.40 -9.68
C MET A 103 -8.30 -14.40 -10.85
N GLN A 104 -8.04 -13.62 -11.90
CA GLN A 104 -8.85 -13.61 -13.12
C GLN A 104 -8.92 -14.98 -13.79
N ASN A 105 -7.79 -15.68 -13.90
CA ASN A 105 -7.73 -17.05 -14.44
C ASN A 105 -8.54 -18.06 -13.62
N LYS A 106 -8.76 -17.78 -12.32
CA LYS A 106 -9.63 -18.57 -11.44
C LYS A 106 -11.10 -18.10 -11.47
N ASN A 107 -11.45 -17.16 -12.34
CA ASN A 107 -12.76 -16.48 -12.38
C ASN A 107 -13.12 -15.79 -11.04
N ILE A 108 -12.12 -15.25 -10.34
CA ILE A 108 -12.30 -14.50 -9.10
C ILE A 108 -12.19 -13.00 -9.43
N GLU A 109 -13.22 -12.23 -9.11
CA GLU A 109 -13.17 -10.77 -9.18
C GLU A 109 -12.21 -10.25 -8.11
N PHE A 110 -11.16 -9.51 -8.51
CA PHE A 110 -10.18 -8.93 -7.59
C PHE A 110 -10.09 -7.42 -7.75
N SER A 111 -10.49 -6.70 -6.70
CA SER A 111 -10.32 -5.26 -6.56
C SER A 111 -9.30 -4.95 -5.46
N LEU A 112 -8.45 -3.96 -5.74
CA LEU A 112 -7.38 -3.55 -4.85
C LEU A 112 -7.26 -2.03 -4.85
N THR A 113 -7.33 -1.44 -3.66
CA THR A 113 -6.93 -0.06 -3.40
C THR A 113 -5.66 -0.07 -2.56
N ILE A 114 -4.66 0.70 -2.98
CA ILE A 114 -3.40 0.89 -2.25
C ILE A 114 -3.28 2.36 -1.87
N GLU A 115 -3.41 2.62 -0.58
CA GLU A 115 -3.07 3.90 0.03
C GLU A 115 -1.63 3.83 0.55
N PHE A 116 -0.82 4.84 0.26
CA PHE A 116 0.53 4.93 0.77
C PHE A 116 0.86 6.29 1.35
N ALA A 117 1.63 6.32 2.43
CA ALA A 117 2.07 7.59 3.02
C ALA A 117 3.11 8.29 2.15
N ASN A 118 3.98 7.58 1.44
CA ASN A 118 5.09 8.17 0.70
C ASN A 118 5.31 7.51 -0.67
N VAL A 119 5.71 8.28 -1.68
CA VAL A 119 6.05 7.77 -3.03
C VAL A 119 7.51 7.31 -3.06
N TYR A 120 7.72 6.01 -3.16
CA TYR A 120 9.04 5.39 -3.04
C TYR A 120 9.91 5.55 -4.29
N CYS A 121 11.09 6.13 -4.12
CA CYS A 121 12.11 6.28 -5.17
C CYS A 121 11.54 6.74 -6.53
N HIS A 122 10.63 7.73 -6.52
CA HIS A 122 9.87 8.19 -7.69
C HIS A 122 10.71 8.68 -8.87
N LYS A 123 12.01 8.97 -8.66
CA LYS A 123 12.96 9.33 -9.73
C LYS A 123 13.43 8.11 -10.55
N ARG A 124 13.19 6.89 -10.08
CA ARG A 124 13.51 5.66 -10.82
C ARG A 124 12.39 5.36 -11.81
N SER A 125 12.72 5.37 -13.10
CA SER A 125 11.77 5.13 -14.19
C SER A 125 11.01 3.81 -14.06
N GLN A 126 11.66 2.75 -13.58
CA GLN A 126 11.03 1.44 -13.37
C GLN A 126 9.90 1.50 -12.32
N ASN A 127 10.07 2.23 -11.22
CA ASN A 127 9.03 2.40 -10.22
C ASN A 127 7.85 3.19 -10.79
N ARG A 128 8.11 4.28 -11.52
CA ARG A 128 7.06 5.07 -12.18
C ARG A 128 6.24 4.22 -13.15
N LYS A 129 6.91 3.45 -14.01
CA LYS A 129 6.28 2.48 -14.92
C LYS A 129 5.45 1.43 -14.19
N GLY A 130 5.98 0.89 -13.08
CA GLY A 130 5.25 -0.07 -12.24
C GLY A 130 3.94 0.52 -11.68
N LEU A 131 4.00 1.72 -11.11
CA LEU A 131 2.80 2.40 -10.58
C LEU A 131 1.78 2.72 -11.68
N ARG A 132 2.22 3.18 -12.85
CA ARG A 132 1.32 3.36 -14.01
C ARG A 132 0.67 2.07 -14.45
N LYS A 133 1.45 0.99 -14.59
CA LYS A 133 0.94 -0.32 -14.98
C LYS A 133 -0.17 -0.77 -14.02
N LEU A 134 0.05 -0.66 -12.71
CA LEU A 134 -0.97 -0.98 -11.71
C LEU A 134 -2.27 -0.19 -11.94
N SER A 135 -2.17 1.12 -12.11
CA SER A 135 -3.34 1.99 -12.23
C SER A 135 -4.01 1.90 -13.60
N SER A 136 -3.31 2.26 -14.68
CA SER A 136 -3.88 2.43 -16.01
C SER A 136 -4.22 1.09 -16.68
N THR A 137 -3.43 0.04 -16.47
CA THR A 137 -3.63 -1.25 -17.14
C THR A 137 -4.47 -2.20 -16.31
N TYR A 138 -4.22 -2.27 -15.00
CA TYR A 138 -4.86 -3.26 -14.12
C TYR A 138 -5.98 -2.68 -13.24
N GLY A 139 -6.25 -1.38 -13.34
CA GLY A 139 -7.32 -0.72 -12.60
C GLY A 139 -7.15 -0.81 -11.08
N ILE A 140 -5.90 -0.94 -10.60
CA ILE A 140 -5.59 -0.90 -9.17
C ILE A 140 -5.56 0.55 -8.74
N GLU A 141 -6.37 0.90 -7.76
CA GLU A 141 -6.48 2.28 -7.30
C GLU A 141 -5.28 2.64 -6.43
N LEU A 142 -4.56 3.70 -6.79
CA LEU A 142 -3.40 4.21 -6.07
C LEU A 142 -3.72 5.57 -5.47
N LYS A 143 -3.49 5.74 -4.17
CA LYS A 143 -3.80 6.98 -3.44
C LYS A 143 -2.71 7.32 -2.43
N LEU A 144 -2.51 8.62 -2.18
CA LEU A 144 -1.80 9.06 -1.00
C LEU A 144 -2.70 8.89 0.23
N LEU A 145 -2.11 8.48 1.35
CA LEU A 145 -2.78 8.46 2.63
C LEU A 145 -2.95 9.89 3.15
N HIS A 146 -4.19 10.34 3.28
CA HIS A 146 -4.54 11.65 3.84
C HIS A 146 -5.48 11.54 5.06
N ASP A 147 -6.37 10.54 5.08
CA ASP A 147 -7.28 10.31 6.21
C ASP A 147 -6.60 9.47 7.30
N TRP A 148 -5.66 10.09 7.99
CA TRP A 148 -4.93 9.48 9.10
C TRP A 148 -5.85 9.04 10.23
N LYS A 149 -6.98 9.71 10.45
CA LYS A 149 -7.95 9.33 11.48
C LYS A 149 -8.60 8.00 11.12
N ALA A 150 -9.15 7.88 9.92
CA ALA A 150 -9.75 6.63 9.47
C ALA A 150 -8.72 5.49 9.43
N PHE A 151 -7.47 5.77 9.03
CA PHE A 151 -6.40 4.78 9.09
C PHE A 151 -6.15 4.29 10.52
N LEU A 152 -5.94 5.19 11.48
CA LEU A 152 -5.67 4.83 12.88
C LEU A 152 -6.85 4.11 13.55
N GLU A 153 -8.08 4.43 13.17
CA GLU A 153 -9.28 3.71 13.60
C GLU A 153 -9.35 2.31 12.97
N SER A 154 -8.96 2.17 11.70
CA SER A 154 -8.96 0.89 11.01
C SER A 154 -7.97 -0.12 11.61
N LEU A 155 -6.89 0.37 12.21
CA LEU A 155 -5.88 -0.46 12.86
C LEU A 155 -6.39 -1.18 14.11
N GLU A 156 -7.49 -0.75 14.74
CA GLU A 156 -8.10 -1.49 15.87
C GLU A 156 -8.45 -2.94 15.53
N ARG A 157 -8.64 -3.23 14.24
CA ARG A 157 -8.91 -4.58 13.72
C ARG A 157 -7.66 -5.47 13.63
N ILE A 158 -6.48 -4.88 13.85
CA ILE A 158 -5.17 -5.50 13.67
C ILE A 158 -4.38 -5.44 14.99
N ASP A 159 -4.35 -4.27 15.65
CA ASP A 159 -3.69 -4.07 16.95
C ASP A 159 -4.36 -2.95 17.76
N LYS A 160 -4.13 -2.96 19.08
CA LYS A 160 -4.73 -1.99 20.00
C LYS A 160 -3.81 -0.79 20.22
N LEU A 161 -4.06 0.28 19.47
CA LEU A 161 -3.57 1.62 19.81
C LEU A 161 -4.44 2.24 20.91
N THR A 162 -3.83 2.81 21.95
CA THR A 162 -4.59 3.57 22.95
C THR A 162 -5.11 4.87 22.35
N THR A 163 -6.14 5.47 22.97
CA THR A 163 -6.62 6.80 22.56
C THR A 163 -5.50 7.84 22.57
N GLY A 164 -4.63 7.81 23.60
CA GLY A 164 -3.48 8.73 23.69
C GLY A 164 -2.43 8.52 22.59
N ASP A 165 -2.23 7.28 22.14
CA ASP A 165 -1.35 7.01 21.00
C ASP A 165 -1.94 7.59 19.71
N LYS A 166 -3.24 7.40 19.46
CA LYS A 166 -3.92 7.95 18.29
C LYS A 166 -3.87 9.46 18.26
N ASP A 167 -4.11 10.13 19.39
CA ASP A 167 -4.04 11.59 19.48
C ASP A 167 -2.64 12.12 19.18
N THR A 168 -1.62 11.43 19.69
CA THR A 168 -0.20 11.75 19.42
C THR A 168 0.11 11.60 17.93
N LEU A 169 -0.25 10.47 17.32
CA LEU A 169 -0.04 10.18 15.91
C LEU A 169 -0.80 11.16 15.00
N LEU A 170 -2.04 11.50 15.34
CA LEU A 170 -2.83 12.50 14.61
C LEU A 170 -2.20 13.89 14.67
N LYS A 171 -1.65 14.29 15.82
CA LYS A 171 -0.92 15.55 15.94
C LYS A 171 0.31 15.58 15.04
N MET A 172 1.07 14.48 14.99
CA MET A 172 2.22 14.36 14.10
C MET A 172 1.82 14.36 12.62
N ALA A 173 0.75 13.65 12.27
CA ALA A 173 0.22 13.61 10.91
C ALA A 173 -0.26 14.99 10.42
N ARG A 174 -0.70 15.85 11.34
CA ARG A 174 -1.14 17.23 11.07
C ARG A 174 -0.02 18.26 11.08
N SER A 175 1.23 17.85 11.32
CA SER A 175 2.37 18.78 11.25
C SER A 175 2.52 19.42 9.87
N ASN A 176 3.06 20.65 9.82
CA ASN A 176 3.27 21.36 8.56
C ASN A 176 4.20 20.58 7.63
N GLU A 177 5.23 19.94 8.19
CA GLU A 177 6.17 19.10 7.46
C GLU A 177 5.46 17.93 6.76
N ARG A 178 4.58 17.22 7.48
CA ARG A 178 3.81 16.11 6.92
C ARG A 178 2.83 16.57 5.85
N GLN A 179 2.10 17.67 6.09
CA GLN A 179 1.16 18.23 5.09
C GLN A 179 1.90 18.67 3.81
N ASN A 180 3.07 19.29 3.95
CA ASN A 180 3.91 19.65 2.80
C ASN A 180 4.39 18.41 2.03
N ASN A 181 4.77 17.35 2.74
CA ASN A 181 5.15 16.07 2.11
C ASN A 181 4.00 15.40 1.37
N GLU A 182 2.78 15.47 1.92
CA GLU A 182 1.57 14.97 1.26
C GLU A 182 1.26 15.73 -0.02
N LYS A 183 1.37 17.07 0.01
CA LYS A 183 1.17 17.89 -1.18
C LYS A 183 2.18 17.55 -2.28
N GLN A 184 3.47 17.48 -1.95
CA GLN A 184 4.50 17.08 -2.90
C GLN A 184 4.27 15.64 -3.41
N GLY A 185 3.88 14.72 -2.53
CA GLY A 185 3.57 13.33 -2.89
C GLY A 185 2.40 13.23 -3.86
N ALA A 186 1.36 14.05 -3.67
CA ALA A 186 0.22 14.12 -4.59
C ALA A 186 0.63 14.66 -5.97
N GLU A 187 1.42 15.73 -6.02
CA GLU A 187 1.97 16.28 -7.27
C GLU A 187 2.82 15.23 -8.01
N ILE A 188 3.70 14.52 -7.30
CA ILE A 188 4.54 13.45 -7.86
C ILE A 188 3.69 12.29 -8.39
N LEU A 189 2.69 11.83 -7.63
CA LEU A 189 1.84 10.71 -8.07
C LEU A 189 1.04 11.10 -9.31
N ASP A 190 0.45 12.29 -9.32
CA ASP A 190 -0.31 12.81 -10.46
C ASP A 190 0.57 12.94 -11.71
N GLU A 191 1.81 13.43 -11.55
CA GLU A 191 2.81 13.44 -12.62
C GLU A 191 3.06 12.02 -13.16
N ILE A 192 3.35 11.05 -12.29
CA ILE A 192 3.61 9.65 -12.67
C ILE A 192 2.45 9.06 -13.46
N LEU A 193 1.22 9.28 -13.00
CA LEU A 193 0.02 8.68 -13.59
C LEU A 193 -0.39 9.33 -14.92
N ARG A 194 0.06 10.57 -15.18
CA ARG A 194 -0.16 11.27 -16.46
C ARG A 194 0.96 11.03 -17.49
N GLU A 195 2.10 10.50 -17.09
CA GLU A 195 3.17 10.17 -18.03
C GLU A 195 2.67 9.23 -19.12
N GLN A 196 2.81 9.64 -20.38
CA GLN A 196 2.69 8.75 -21.51
C GLN A 196 3.99 7.95 -21.62
N ASP A 197 3.89 6.63 -21.81
CA ASP A 197 5.08 5.86 -22.13
C ASP A 197 5.60 6.33 -23.49
N ALA A 198 6.84 6.81 -23.53
CA ALA A 198 7.51 7.08 -24.79
C ALA A 198 7.55 5.78 -25.59
N ASP A 199 6.99 5.82 -26.80
CA ASP A 199 7.00 4.71 -27.75
C ASP A 199 8.43 4.15 -27.83
N PRO A 200 8.65 2.84 -27.61
CA PRO A 200 9.95 2.27 -27.88
C PRO A 200 10.20 2.43 -29.38
N LYS A 201 11.07 3.37 -29.75
CA LYS A 201 11.51 3.53 -31.14
C LYS A 201 11.93 2.16 -31.67
N GLU A 202 11.20 1.69 -32.68
CA GLU A 202 11.53 0.54 -33.54
C GLU A 202 12.93 0.67 -34.14
#